data_AF-A0A1A2V932-F1
#
_entry.id   AF-A0A1A2V932-F1
#
_cell.length_a   1.000
_cell.length_b   1.000
_cell.length_c   1.000
_cell.angle_alpha   90.00
_cell.angle_beta   90.00
_cell.angle_gamma   90.00
#
_symmetry.space_group_name_H-M   'P 1'
#
loop_
_entity.id
_entity.type
_entity.pdbx_description
1 polymer ?
#
loop_
_entity_poly.entity_id
_entity_poly.type
_entity_poly.pdbx_seq_one_letter_code
_entity_poly.pdbx_strand_id
1 'polypeptide(L)'
;MAVFVRRLFGIGKLPDDVYAQVEAEGLIHLADYVPVTRRFRGAIPGVRLPHSVASYTGSLVFSSERVLATLSMLPRLAGPTVDVRWDSAHNGAAQVEISSTGLQVHVDVAQVDPRFSGELSLHYKAAIPADVLSGLPRRSLTFDMPPEYVFRAVGVTYSP
;
A
#
# COMPACT_ATOMS: atom_id res chain seq x y z
N MET A 1 6.70 -13.03 15.55
CA MET A 1 8.18 -13.07 15.46
C MET A 1 8.74 -12.31 14.26
N ALA A 2 8.22 -12.46 13.03
CA ALA A 2 8.82 -11.86 11.82
C ALA A 2 8.93 -10.31 11.81
N VAL A 3 7.99 -9.58 12.44
CA VAL A 3 8.01 -8.11 12.45
C VAL A 3 9.08 -7.53 13.38
N PHE A 4 9.37 -8.20 14.50
CA PHE A 4 10.38 -7.73 15.46
C PHE A 4 11.80 -7.73 14.87
N VAL A 5 12.16 -8.77 14.10
CA VAL A 5 13.45 -8.83 13.40
C VAL A 5 13.52 -7.76 12.31
N ARG A 6 12.44 -7.58 11.54
CA ARG A 6 12.36 -6.55 10.48
C ARG A 6 12.46 -5.13 11.03
N ARG A 7 11.90 -4.87 12.21
CA ARG A 7 11.99 -3.59 12.92
C ARG A 7 13.42 -3.24 13.30
N LEU A 8 14.23 -4.23 13.68
CA LEU A 8 15.66 -4.04 13.99
C LEU A 8 16.47 -3.57 12.77
N PHE A 9 16.04 -3.93 11.56
CA PHE A 9 16.68 -3.55 10.30
C PHE A 9 15.98 -2.40 9.56
N GLY A 10 14.99 -1.74 10.19
CA GLY A 10 14.25 -0.64 9.55
C GLY A 10 13.36 -1.06 8.37
N ILE A 11 13.07 -2.35 8.19
CA ILE A 11 12.27 -2.86 7.07
C ILE A 11 10.80 -2.56 7.34
N GLY A 12 10.22 -1.66 6.53
CA GLY A 12 8.86 -1.17 6.68
C GLY A 12 8.74 0.12 7.50
N LYS A 13 9.86 0.81 7.79
CA LYS A 13 9.84 2.21 8.19
C LYS A 13 9.57 3.08 6.96
N LEU A 14 8.77 4.13 7.11
CA LEU A 14 8.65 5.18 6.10
C LEU A 14 10.04 5.81 5.82
N PRO A 15 10.44 5.98 4.55
CA PRO A 15 11.65 6.72 4.20
C PRO A 15 11.64 8.15 4.76
N ASP A 16 12.80 8.67 5.18
CA ASP A 16 12.88 9.94 5.92
C ASP A 16 12.47 11.16 5.06
N ASP A 17 12.74 11.11 3.75
CA ASP A 17 12.29 12.10 2.77
C ASP A 17 10.77 12.13 2.63
N VAL A 18 10.16 10.93 2.55
CA VAL A 18 8.70 10.79 2.51
C VAL A 18 8.07 11.22 3.84
N TYR A 19 8.70 10.91 4.97
CA TYR A 19 8.27 11.38 6.30
C TYR A 19 8.24 12.92 6.36
N ALA A 20 9.32 13.59 5.95
CA ALA A 20 9.38 15.04 5.94
C ALA A 20 8.28 15.66 5.05
N GLN A 21 7.97 15.02 3.92
CA GLN A 21 6.89 15.46 3.04
C GLN A 21 5.52 15.35 3.73
N VAL A 22 5.17 14.19 4.29
CA VAL A 22 3.85 13.99 4.92
C VAL A 22 3.68 14.75 6.24
N GLU A 23 4.79 15.07 6.91
CA GLU A 23 4.80 15.98 8.06
C GLU A 23 4.44 17.41 7.63
N ALA A 24 5.01 17.89 6.52
CA ALA A 24 4.69 19.19 5.94
C ALA A 24 3.25 19.29 5.41
N GLU A 25 2.69 18.18 4.93
CA GLU A 25 1.26 18.05 4.54
C GLU A 25 0.29 18.04 5.75
N GLY A 26 0.80 18.06 6.98
CA GLY A 26 0.01 17.91 8.20
C GLY A 26 -0.33 16.45 8.48
N LEU A 27 0.61 15.74 9.11
CA LEU A 27 0.47 14.33 9.47
C LEU A 27 -0.65 14.09 10.49
N ILE A 28 -1.62 13.24 10.13
CA ILE A 28 -2.76 12.86 10.99
C ILE A 28 -2.49 11.52 11.68
N HIS A 29 -1.94 10.56 10.94
CA HIS A 29 -1.64 9.23 11.44
C HIS A 29 -0.42 8.65 10.72
N LEU A 30 0.49 8.06 11.49
CA LEU A 30 1.61 7.26 10.98
C LEU A 30 1.68 5.95 11.76
N ALA A 31 1.67 4.86 11.03
CA ALA A 31 2.03 3.54 11.54
C ALA A 31 3.19 2.99 10.70
N ASP A 32 4.35 2.82 11.32
CA ASP A 32 5.48 2.11 10.74
C ASP A 32 5.43 0.62 11.09
N TYR A 33 6.16 -0.18 10.32
CA TYR A 33 6.29 -1.63 10.55
C TYR A 33 4.96 -2.39 10.51
N VAL A 34 4.00 -1.87 9.73
CA VAL A 34 2.68 -2.42 9.53
C VAL A 34 2.79 -3.77 8.83
N PRO A 35 2.23 -4.86 9.39
CA PRO A 35 2.13 -6.13 8.69
C PRO A 35 1.24 -5.99 7.46
N VAL A 36 1.75 -6.38 6.29
CA VAL A 36 1.00 -6.33 5.03
C VAL A 36 0.79 -7.74 4.51
N THR A 37 -0.47 -8.15 4.42
CA THR A 37 -0.83 -9.42 3.76
C THR A 37 -1.13 -9.14 2.29
N ARG A 38 -0.32 -9.70 1.40
CA ARG A 38 -0.57 -9.68 -0.04
C ARG A 38 -1.23 -10.97 -0.48
N ARG A 39 -2.33 -10.87 -1.21
CA ARG A 39 -2.93 -11.98 -1.96
C ARG A 39 -2.89 -11.64 -3.44
N PHE A 40 -2.41 -12.55 -4.25
CA PHE A 40 -2.39 -12.40 -5.69
C PHE A 40 -2.75 -13.71 -6.37
N ARG A 41 -3.59 -13.62 -7.38
CA ARG A 41 -3.95 -14.73 -8.27
C ARG A 41 -4.02 -14.16 -9.68
N GLY A 42 -3.13 -14.59 -10.55
CA GLY A 42 -3.05 -13.99 -11.87
C GLY A 42 -1.73 -14.21 -12.59
N ALA A 43 -1.53 -13.42 -13.64
CA ALA A 43 -0.30 -13.35 -14.40
C ALA A 43 0.03 -11.89 -14.76
N ILE A 44 1.30 -11.55 -14.63
CA ILE A 44 1.91 -10.31 -15.14
C ILE A 44 3.20 -10.71 -15.89
N PRO A 45 3.80 -9.85 -16.72
CA PRO A 45 5.07 -10.15 -17.39
C PRO A 45 6.13 -10.68 -16.41
N GLY A 46 6.73 -11.83 -16.74
CA GLY A 46 7.75 -12.48 -15.93
C GLY A 46 7.25 -13.37 -14.79
N VAL A 47 5.95 -13.38 -14.45
CA VAL A 47 5.45 -14.23 -13.35
C VAL A 47 3.97 -14.62 -13.50
N ARG A 48 3.68 -15.90 -13.26
CA ARG A 48 2.32 -16.44 -13.17
C ARG A 48 2.14 -17.13 -11.83
N LEU A 49 1.15 -16.71 -11.06
CA LEU A 49 0.87 -17.25 -9.73
C LEU A 49 -0.62 -17.65 -9.68
N PRO A 50 -0.96 -18.95 -9.73
CA PRO A 50 -2.35 -19.40 -9.73
C PRO A 50 -3.07 -19.09 -8.40
N HIS A 51 -2.33 -19.07 -7.29
CA HIS A 51 -2.74 -18.54 -6.00
C HIS A 51 -1.49 -18.28 -5.16
N SER A 52 -1.31 -17.07 -4.64
CA SER A 52 -0.14 -16.72 -3.84
C SER A 52 -0.49 -15.77 -2.72
N VAL A 53 -0.09 -16.12 -1.50
CA VAL A 53 -0.20 -15.28 -0.31
C VAL A 53 1.20 -15.02 0.23
N ALA A 54 1.53 -13.75 0.47
CA ALA A 54 2.83 -13.34 0.99
C ALA A 54 2.66 -12.32 2.11
N SER A 55 3.66 -12.27 3.01
CA SER A 55 3.66 -11.37 4.17
C SER A 55 4.83 -10.39 4.10
N TYR A 56 4.49 -9.12 3.93
CA TYR A 56 5.42 -8.00 3.84
C TYR A 56 5.29 -7.09 5.06
N THR A 57 6.10 -6.05 5.08
CA THR A 57 6.03 -4.99 6.09
C THR A 57 6.08 -3.66 5.37
N GLY A 58 5.36 -2.67 5.90
CA GLY A 58 5.19 -1.38 5.25
C GLY A 58 4.88 -0.28 6.27
N SER A 59 4.61 0.91 5.76
CA SER A 59 4.07 2.01 6.55
C SER A 59 2.71 2.42 6.01
N LEU A 60 1.85 2.93 6.90
CA LEU A 60 0.56 3.51 6.59
C LEU A 60 0.51 4.93 7.12
N VAL A 61 0.12 5.87 6.26
CA VAL A 61 0.09 7.29 6.54
C VAL A 61 -1.25 7.88 6.11
N PHE A 62 -1.82 8.69 6.99
CA PHE A 62 -2.84 9.68 6.64
C PHE A 62 -2.27 11.07 6.92
N SER A 63 -2.23 11.92 5.90
CA SER A 63 -1.95 13.35 6.05
C SER A 63 -3.22 14.15 5.76
N SER A 64 -3.18 15.47 5.92
CA SER A 64 -4.30 16.34 5.55
C SER A 64 -4.54 16.36 4.05
N GLU A 65 -3.59 15.88 3.25
CA GLU A 65 -3.67 15.90 1.78
C GLU A 65 -3.93 14.53 1.15
N ARG A 66 -3.46 13.43 1.76
CA ARG A 66 -3.51 12.11 1.12
C ARG A 66 -3.51 10.91 2.06
N VAL A 67 -3.82 9.76 1.46
CA VAL A 67 -3.48 8.42 1.94
C VAL A 67 -2.19 7.97 1.28
N LEU A 68 -1.24 7.50 2.07
CA LEU A 68 -0.01 6.89 1.56
C LEU A 68 0.26 5.56 2.28
N ALA A 69 0.57 4.52 1.52
CA ALA A 69 0.97 3.24 2.07
C ALA A 69 2.16 2.66 1.28
N THR A 70 3.20 2.26 2.01
CA THR A 70 4.40 1.69 1.42
C THR A 70 4.48 0.19 1.65
N LEU A 71 5.14 -0.51 0.74
CA LEU A 71 5.50 -1.91 0.89
C LEU A 71 7.01 -2.05 0.78
N SER A 72 7.60 -2.77 1.72
CA SER A 72 9.03 -3.04 1.78
C SER A 72 9.30 -4.54 1.75
N MET A 73 10.17 -4.95 0.82
CA MET A 73 10.71 -6.32 0.74
C MET A 73 12.12 -6.41 1.34
N LEU A 74 12.85 -5.29 1.33
CA LEU A 74 14.25 -5.17 1.74
C LEU A 74 14.45 -3.86 2.52
N PRO A 75 15.47 -3.77 3.40
CA PRO A 75 15.81 -2.53 4.09
C PRO A 75 15.99 -1.37 3.10
N ARG A 76 15.49 -0.18 3.45
CA ARG A 76 15.59 1.06 2.63
C ARG A 76 14.97 0.99 1.23
N LEU A 77 14.20 -0.06 0.92
CA LEU A 77 13.47 -0.23 -0.35
C LEU A 77 11.96 -0.21 -0.16
N ALA A 78 11.48 0.53 0.85
CA ALA A 78 10.06 0.83 0.96
C ALA A 78 9.65 1.71 -0.23
N GLY A 79 8.66 1.26 -1.00
CA GLY A 79 8.09 2.04 -2.09
C GLY A 79 6.57 2.08 -1.99
N PRO A 80 5.93 3.08 -2.60
CA PRO A 80 4.49 3.23 -2.51
C PRO A 80 3.76 2.07 -3.18
N THR A 81 2.58 1.77 -2.62
CA THR A 81 1.55 0.91 -3.21
C THR A 81 0.17 1.58 -3.15
N VAL A 82 0.04 2.63 -2.35
CA VAL A 82 -1.06 3.60 -2.33
C VAL A 82 -0.42 4.96 -2.18
N ASP A 83 -0.80 5.90 -3.03
CA ASP A 83 -0.48 7.32 -2.91
C ASP A 83 -1.62 8.10 -3.60
N VAL A 84 -2.58 8.56 -2.80
CA VAL A 84 -3.85 9.09 -3.31
C VAL A 84 -4.26 10.31 -2.50
N ARG A 85 -4.38 11.45 -3.19
CA ARG A 85 -4.89 12.67 -2.58
C ARG A 85 -6.38 12.59 -2.28
N TRP A 86 -6.81 13.19 -1.18
CA TRP A 86 -8.22 13.26 -0.79
C TRP A 86 -9.07 14.02 -1.81
N ASP A 87 -8.48 15.01 -2.49
CA ASP A 87 -9.13 15.88 -3.48
C ASP A 87 -9.05 15.36 -4.93
N SER A 88 -8.44 14.19 -5.15
CA SER A 88 -8.34 13.59 -6.49
C SER A 88 -9.71 13.21 -7.07
N ALA A 89 -9.76 12.88 -8.36
CA ALA A 89 -11.01 12.51 -9.02
C ALA A 89 -11.62 11.18 -8.50
N HIS A 90 -10.87 10.39 -7.72
CA HIS A 90 -11.24 9.05 -7.26
C HIS A 90 -11.79 8.19 -8.39
N ASN A 91 -10.96 8.00 -9.40
CA ASN A 91 -11.18 7.13 -10.54
C ASN A 91 -10.03 6.11 -10.61
N GLY A 92 -10.28 4.97 -11.25
CA GLY A 92 -9.26 3.97 -11.48
C GLY A 92 -9.54 2.61 -10.85
N ALA A 93 -8.66 1.67 -11.20
CA ALA A 93 -8.85 0.24 -10.96
C ALA A 93 -8.72 -0.17 -9.48
N ALA A 94 -7.89 0.53 -8.72
CA ALA A 94 -7.59 0.15 -7.35
C ALA A 94 -8.58 0.77 -6.38
N GLN A 95 -9.28 -0.08 -5.64
CA GLN A 95 -10.20 0.28 -4.57
C GLN A 95 -9.49 0.20 -3.23
N VAL A 96 -9.68 1.23 -2.41
CA VAL A 96 -9.08 1.36 -1.09
C VAL A 96 -10.17 1.57 -0.05
N GLU A 97 -10.13 0.78 1.02
CA GLU A 97 -11.04 0.88 2.16
C GLU A 97 -10.25 1.04 3.47
N ILE A 98 -10.66 2.02 4.28
CA ILE A 98 -10.06 2.35 5.56
C ILE A 98 -11.03 2.00 6.70
N SER A 99 -10.55 1.21 7.65
CA SER A 99 -11.32 0.76 8.81
C SER A 99 -10.49 0.80 10.10
N SER A 100 -11.11 0.44 11.23
CA SER A 100 -10.39 0.33 12.51
C SER A 100 -9.29 -0.72 12.52
N THR A 101 -9.32 -1.68 11.58
CA THR A 101 -8.32 -2.74 11.47
C THR A 101 -7.22 -2.45 10.44
N GLY A 102 -7.30 -1.29 9.76
CA GLY A 102 -6.25 -0.78 8.90
C GLY A 102 -6.77 -0.39 7.52
N LEU A 103 -5.98 -0.71 6.50
CA LEU A 103 -6.26 -0.35 5.11
C LEU A 103 -6.28 -1.59 4.22
N GLN A 104 -7.33 -1.71 3.41
CA GLN A 104 -7.47 -2.75 2.39
C GLN A 104 -7.38 -2.14 1.01
N VAL A 105 -6.64 -2.80 0.12
CA VAL A 105 -6.57 -2.48 -1.30
C VAL A 105 -7.05 -3.69 -2.08
N HIS A 106 -7.89 -3.47 -3.08
CA HIS A 106 -8.30 -4.50 -4.04
C HIS A 106 -8.20 -3.93 -5.46
N VAL A 107 -7.69 -4.70 -6.40
CA VAL A 107 -7.55 -4.27 -7.80
C VAL A 107 -7.65 -5.47 -8.74
N ASP A 108 -8.46 -5.32 -9.79
CA ASP A 108 -8.37 -6.14 -11.00
C ASP A 108 -7.16 -5.63 -11.79
N VAL A 109 -6.10 -6.44 -11.85
CA VAL A 109 -4.84 -5.98 -12.46
C VAL A 109 -4.96 -5.81 -13.98
N ALA A 110 -5.96 -6.41 -14.62
CA ALA A 110 -6.21 -6.21 -16.05
C ALA A 110 -6.65 -4.76 -16.38
N GLN A 111 -7.21 -4.04 -15.40
CA GLN A 111 -7.54 -2.63 -15.53
C GLN A 111 -6.34 -1.70 -15.31
N VAL A 112 -5.23 -2.22 -14.77
CA VAL A 112 -3.97 -1.48 -14.61
C VAL A 112 -3.12 -1.54 -15.88
N ASP A 113 -2.98 -2.73 -16.47
CA ASP A 113 -2.27 -2.95 -17.73
C ASP A 113 -2.92 -4.13 -18.47
N PRO A 114 -3.23 -4.00 -19.78
CA PRO A 114 -3.89 -5.07 -20.54
C PRO A 114 -3.06 -6.36 -20.65
N ARG A 115 -1.75 -6.32 -20.36
CA ARG A 115 -0.88 -7.50 -20.30
C ARG A 115 -1.07 -8.28 -19.00
N PHE A 116 -1.74 -7.70 -18.01
CA PHE A 116 -1.98 -8.32 -16.71
C PHE A 116 -3.32 -9.05 -16.71
N SER A 117 -3.45 -10.03 -15.83
CA SER A 117 -4.71 -10.72 -15.60
C SER A 117 -4.80 -11.18 -14.15
N GLY A 118 -6.00 -11.09 -13.58
CA GLY A 118 -6.31 -11.57 -12.24
C GLY A 118 -6.46 -10.46 -11.20
N GLU A 119 -6.26 -10.81 -9.94
CA GLU A 119 -6.59 -9.93 -8.82
C GLU A 119 -5.41 -9.80 -7.86
N LEU A 120 -5.21 -8.58 -7.37
CA LEU A 120 -4.30 -8.26 -6.27
C LEU A 120 -5.11 -7.70 -5.10
N SER A 121 -4.78 -8.14 -3.90
CA SER A 121 -5.29 -7.52 -2.67
C SER A 121 -4.17 -7.34 -1.64
N LEU A 122 -4.15 -6.18 -1.02
CA LEU A 122 -3.22 -5.83 0.06
C LEU A 122 -4.02 -5.50 1.31
N HIS A 123 -3.59 -6.04 2.45
CA HIS A 123 -4.18 -5.71 3.75
C HIS A 123 -3.10 -5.25 4.71
N TYR A 124 -3.09 -3.94 4.96
CA TYR A 124 -2.28 -3.25 5.95
C TYR A 124 -2.96 -3.38 7.31
N LYS A 125 -2.40 -4.18 8.22
CA LYS A 125 -3.01 -4.44 9.52
C LYS A 125 -2.51 -3.42 10.55
N ALA A 126 -3.32 -2.41 10.82
CA ALA A 126 -3.01 -1.35 11.78
C ALA A 126 -4.24 -1.02 12.61
N ALA A 127 -4.08 -0.85 13.92
CA ALA A 127 -5.17 -0.35 14.76
C ALA A 127 -5.28 1.16 14.55
N ILE A 128 -6.31 1.60 13.84
CA ILE A 128 -6.55 3.03 13.58
C ILE A 128 -7.54 3.56 14.64
N PRO A 129 -7.16 4.59 15.42
CA PRO A 129 -8.04 5.20 16.42
C PRO A 129 -9.34 5.77 15.83
N ALA A 130 -10.41 5.76 16.63
CA ALA A 130 -11.73 6.19 16.18
C ALA A 130 -11.80 7.70 15.86
N ASP A 131 -11.08 8.52 16.63
CA ASP A 131 -10.90 9.96 16.39
C ASP A 131 -10.22 10.20 15.04
N VAL A 132 -9.14 9.47 14.73
CA VAL A 132 -8.49 9.51 13.40
C VAL A 132 -9.50 9.16 12.31
N LEU A 133 -10.23 8.04 12.44
CA LEU A 133 -11.22 7.62 11.43
C LEU A 133 -12.34 8.63 11.22
N SER A 134 -12.79 9.29 12.29
CA SER A 134 -13.83 10.33 12.21
C SER A 134 -13.34 11.62 11.58
N GLY A 135 -12.03 11.89 11.65
CA GLY A 135 -11.39 13.06 11.03
C GLY A 135 -11.01 12.87 9.57
N LEU A 136 -11.06 11.64 9.03
CA LEU A 136 -10.73 11.41 7.62
C LEU A 136 -11.81 12.00 6.69
N PRO A 137 -11.44 12.68 5.60
CA PRO A 137 -12.40 13.20 4.64
C PRO A 137 -13.28 12.10 4.03
N ARG A 138 -12.72 10.90 3.88
CA ARG A 138 -13.41 9.72 3.37
C ARG A 138 -12.70 8.45 3.78
N ARG A 139 -13.43 7.33 3.72
CA ARG A 139 -12.94 6.00 4.09
C ARG A 139 -12.88 5.00 2.93
N SER A 140 -13.45 5.37 1.79
CA SER A 140 -13.41 4.59 0.55
C SER A 140 -13.01 5.49 -0.60
N LEU A 141 -11.97 5.08 -1.33
CA LEU A 141 -11.38 5.83 -2.44
C LEU A 141 -10.93 4.87 -3.53
N THR A 142 -10.81 5.38 -4.74
CA THR A 142 -10.27 4.66 -5.89
C THR A 142 -9.16 5.47 -6.52
N PHE A 143 -8.20 4.80 -7.15
CA PHE A 143 -7.11 5.49 -7.84
C PHE A 143 -6.57 4.67 -9.02
N ASP A 144 -5.95 5.38 -9.96
CA ASP A 144 -5.16 4.80 -11.03
C ASP A 144 -3.85 4.26 -10.45
N MET A 145 -3.82 2.96 -10.18
CA MET A 145 -2.63 2.29 -9.66
C MET A 145 -1.58 2.12 -10.76
N PRO A 146 -0.34 2.63 -10.60
CA PRO A 146 0.73 2.38 -11.55
C PRO A 146 1.10 0.89 -11.64
N PRO A 147 1.48 0.38 -12.83
CA PRO A 147 1.95 -1.00 -13.00
C PRO A 147 3.10 -1.37 -12.05
N GLU A 148 4.01 -0.43 -11.79
CA GLU A 148 5.13 -0.61 -10.86
C GLU A 148 4.70 -1.01 -9.43
N TYR A 149 3.52 -0.58 -8.97
CA TYR A 149 3.00 -0.96 -7.65
C TYR A 149 2.59 -2.43 -7.64
N VAL A 150 2.04 -2.92 -8.75
CA VAL A 150 1.69 -4.35 -8.94
C VAL A 150 2.97 -5.20 -8.96
N PHE A 151 3.97 -4.83 -9.76
CA PHE A 151 5.26 -5.52 -9.80
C PHE A 151 5.92 -5.59 -8.42
N ARG A 152 5.93 -4.46 -7.69
CA ARG A 152 6.45 -4.38 -6.31
C ARG A 152 5.72 -5.31 -5.36
N ALA A 153 4.39 -5.34 -5.41
CA ALA A 153 3.57 -6.18 -4.54
C ALA A 153 3.74 -7.68 -4.85
N VAL A 154 3.96 -8.05 -6.11
CA VAL A 154 4.19 -9.44 -6.54
C VAL A 154 5.64 -9.88 -6.28
N GLY A 155 6.57 -8.94 -6.16
CA GLY A 155 7.97 -9.19 -5.83
C GLY A 155 8.84 -9.49 -7.04
N VAL A 156 8.52 -8.87 -8.18
CA VAL A 156 9.27 -8.96 -9.43
C VAL A 156 9.79 -7.60 -9.85
N THR A 157 10.95 -7.57 -10.51
CA THR A 157 11.54 -6.33 -11.02
C THR A 157 10.65 -5.76 -12.13
N TYR A 158 10.34 -4.48 -12.04
CA TYR A 158 9.67 -3.77 -13.12
C TYR A 158 10.65 -3.48 -14.27
N SER A 159 10.31 -3.93 -15.48
CA SER A 159 11.00 -3.57 -16.71
C SER A 159 9.93 -3.02 -17.68
N PRO A 160 9.81 -1.68 -17.81
CA PRO A 160 8.78 -1.04 -18.63
C PRO A 160 8.87 -1.43 -20.12
#